data_AF-K1PN73-F1
#
_entry.id   AF-K1PN73-F1
#
_cell.length_a   1.000
_cell.length_b   1.000
_cell.length_c   1.000
_cell.angle_alpha   90.00
_cell.angle_beta   90.00
_cell.angle_gamma   90.00
#
_symmetry.space_group_name_H-M   'P 1'
#
loop_
_entity.id
_entity.type
_entity.pdbx_description
1 polymer ?
#
loop_
_entity_poly.entity_id
_entity_poly.type
_entity_poly.pdbx_seq_one_letter_code
_entity_poly.pdbx_strand_id
1 'polypeptide(L)'
;MAKKIKDTFRKTMSSYIVVCLNPFRKPDCKMGRIISTEDFKHLARKLTHHVMAKELKHCRHVEDLEVNENVKSKAKDYVKKYMGKFGSVYSKTGSPDI
;
A
#
# COMPACT_ATOMS: atom_id res chain seq x y z
N MET A 1 -4.17 -24.14 4.17
CA MET A 1 -2.89 -23.40 4.16
C MET A 1 -2.99 -22.03 3.48
N ALA A 2 -3.44 -21.95 2.22
CA ALA A 2 -3.53 -20.68 1.45
C ALA A 2 -4.20 -19.49 2.16
N LYS A 3 -5.30 -19.72 2.91
CA LYS A 3 -5.99 -18.66 3.68
C LYS A 3 -5.10 -18.05 4.78
N LYS A 4 -4.31 -18.88 5.47
CA LYS A 4 -3.38 -18.44 6.52
C LYS A 4 -2.23 -17.62 5.94
N ILE A 5 -1.69 -18.03 4.79
CA ILE A 5 -0.61 -17.33 4.10
C ILE A 5 -1.06 -15.94 3.64
N LYS A 6 -2.24 -15.84 3.01
CA LYS A 6 -2.82 -14.54 2.62
C LYS A 6 -3.09 -13.63 3.82
N ASP A 7 -3.56 -14.19 4.94
CA ASP A 7 -3.79 -13.41 6.17
C ASP A 7 -2.48 -12.88 6.77
N THR A 8 -1.44 -13.72 6.86
CA THR A 8 -0.11 -13.31 7.32
C THR A 8 0.49 -12.26 6.40
N PHE A 9 0.46 -12.47 5.09
CA PHE A 9 0.93 -11.48 4.11
C PHE A 9 0.21 -10.15 4.30
N ARG A 10 -1.13 -10.17 4.41
CA ARG A 10 -1.93 -8.96 4.59
C ARG A 10 -1.57 -8.22 5.87
N LYS A 11 -1.41 -8.91 7.00
CA LYS A 11 -1.04 -8.29 8.28
C LYS A 11 0.33 -7.63 8.21
N THR A 12 1.33 -8.37 7.73
CA THR A 12 2.71 -7.87 7.62
C THR A 12 2.82 -6.73 6.62
N MET A 13 2.21 -6.88 5.44
CA MET A 13 2.21 -5.84 4.42
C MET A 13 1.45 -4.60 4.87
N SER A 14 0.30 -4.74 5.54
CA SER A 14 -0.44 -3.60 6.07
C SER A 14 0.39 -2.78 7.05
N SER A 15 1.14 -3.42 7.93
CA SER A 15 2.05 -2.73 8.85
C SER A 15 3.12 -1.94 8.08
N TYR A 16 3.73 -2.56 7.06
CA TYR A 16 4.74 -1.91 6.24
C TYR A 16 4.17 -0.75 5.39
N ILE A 17 2.98 -0.89 4.83
CA ILE A 17 2.30 0.18 4.07
C ILE A 17 1.99 1.37 4.99
N VAL A 18 1.57 1.14 6.24
CA VAL A 18 1.38 2.22 7.24
C VAL A 18 2.68 3.00 7.45
N VAL A 19 3.82 2.31 7.57
CA VAL A 19 5.14 2.95 7.65
C VAL A 19 5.43 3.78 6.40
N CYS A 20 5.13 3.24 5.21
CA CYS A 20 5.33 3.96 3.94
C CYS A 20 4.40 5.19 3.80
N LEU A 21 3.21 5.14 4.40
CA LEU A 21 2.23 6.23 4.34
C LEU A 21 2.44 7.32 5.39
N ASN A 22 3.12 7.02 6.51
CA ASN A 22 3.36 7.99 7.59
C ASN A 22 4.01 9.31 7.14
N PRO A 23 5.00 9.33 6.22
CA PRO A 23 5.55 10.57 5.68
C PRO A 23 4.49 11.48 5.02
N PHE A 24 3.46 10.88 4.41
CA PHE A 24 2.38 11.62 3.75
C PHE A 24 1.39 12.25 4.74
N ARG A 25 1.43 11.89 6.04
CA ARG A 25 0.64 12.56 7.08
C ARG A 25 1.34 13.79 7.68
N LYS A 26 2.64 13.95 7.43
CA LYS A 26 3.40 15.07 7.99
C LYS A 26 2.92 16.39 7.40
N PRO A 27 2.91 17.48 8.19
CA PRO A 27 2.48 18.79 7.71
C PRO A 27 3.37 19.34 6.58
N ASP A 28 4.65 18.94 6.56
CA ASP A 28 5.63 19.32 5.54
C ASP A 28 5.49 18.52 4.22
N CYS A 29 4.55 17.57 4.15
CA CYS A 29 4.33 16.80 2.93
C CYS A 29 3.75 17.69 1.83
N LYS A 30 4.50 17.87 0.74
CA LYS A 30 4.15 18.75 -0.38
C LYS A 30 3.23 18.10 -1.42
N MET A 31 3.06 16.77 -1.38
CA MET A 31 2.36 16.00 -2.40
C MET A 31 1.65 14.79 -1.80
N GLY A 32 0.39 14.61 -2.14
CA GLY A 32 -0.45 13.52 -1.63
C GLY A 32 -0.64 13.58 -0.12
N ARG A 33 -0.60 14.78 0.49
CA ARG A 33 -0.73 14.92 1.95
C ARG A 33 -2.06 14.35 2.43
N ILE A 34 -2.02 13.45 3.40
CA ILE A 34 -3.20 12.81 3.98
C ILE A 34 -3.62 13.57 5.23
N ILE A 35 -4.78 14.21 5.18
CA ILE A 35 -5.31 15.01 6.29
C ILE A 35 -6.20 14.15 7.21
N SER A 36 -7.09 13.34 6.63
CA SER A 36 -8.01 12.51 7.40
C SER A 36 -7.41 11.18 7.85
N THR A 37 -7.74 10.77 9.07
CA THR A 37 -7.42 9.42 9.57
C THR A 37 -8.20 8.33 8.85
N GLU A 38 -9.40 8.63 8.38
CA GLU A 38 -10.20 7.68 7.61
C GLU A 38 -9.55 7.39 6.26
N ASP A 39 -9.09 8.44 5.56
CA ASP A 39 -8.35 8.31 4.32
C ASP A 39 -7.05 7.53 4.50
N PHE A 40 -6.33 7.77 5.59
CA PHE A 40 -5.13 7.00 5.91
C PHE A 40 -5.42 5.50 6.07
N LYS A 41 -6.44 5.15 6.86
CA LYS A 41 -6.86 3.75 7.06
C LYS A 41 -7.33 3.12 5.75
N HIS A 42 -8.08 3.87 4.95
CA HIS A 42 -8.55 3.44 3.65
C HIS A 42 -7.39 3.17 2.69
N LEU A 43 -6.43 4.09 2.58
CA LEU A 43 -5.23 3.95 1.76
C LEU A 43 -4.41 2.74 2.18
N ALA A 44 -4.15 2.56 3.47
CA ALA A 44 -3.41 1.42 3.97
C ALA A 44 -4.07 0.09 3.54
N ARG A 45 -5.40 0.00 3.68
CA ARG A 45 -6.16 -1.18 3.26
C ARG A 45 -6.18 -1.36 1.73
N LYS A 46 -6.41 -0.29 0.97
CA LYS A 46 -6.48 -0.30 -0.50
C LYS A 46 -5.14 -0.73 -1.07
N LEU A 47 -4.04 -0.09 -0.67
CA LEU A 47 -2.70 -0.38 -1.18
C LEU A 47 -2.25 -1.80 -0.81
N THR A 48 -2.50 -2.25 0.43
CA THR A 48 -2.22 -3.64 0.84
C THR A 48 -2.92 -4.66 -0.06
N HIS A 49 -4.19 -4.41 -0.38
CA HIS A 49 -4.95 -5.29 -1.27
C HIS A 49 -4.36 -5.32 -2.69
N HIS A 50 -4.01 -4.15 -3.24
CA HIS A 50 -3.43 -4.07 -4.59
C HIS A 50 -2.05 -4.74 -4.66
N VAL A 51 -1.19 -4.55 -3.66
CA VAL A 51 0.12 -5.23 -3.60
C VAL A 51 -0.07 -6.74 -3.56
N MET A 52 -0.94 -7.25 -2.68
CA MET A 52 -1.24 -8.69 -2.62
C MET A 52 -1.78 -9.23 -3.95
N ALA A 53 -2.70 -8.50 -4.59
CA ALA A 53 -3.26 -8.90 -5.87
C ALA A 53 -2.21 -8.93 -6.99
N LYS A 54 -1.25 -7.99 -6.99
CA LYS A 54 -0.11 -7.99 -7.92
C LYS A 54 0.82 -9.18 -7.66
N GLU A 55 1.23 -9.40 -6.42
CA GLU A 55 2.10 -10.54 -6.08
C GLU A 55 1.44 -11.88 -6.41
N LEU A 56 0.14 -12.04 -6.14
CA LEU A 56 -0.61 -13.25 -6.52
C LEU A 56 -0.66 -13.50 -8.03
N LYS A 57 -0.54 -12.47 -8.88
CA LYS A 57 -0.42 -12.65 -10.34
C LYS A 57 0.99 -13.09 -10.76
N HIS A 58 2.01 -12.80 -9.94
CA HIS A 58 3.40 -13.16 -10.21
C HIS A 58 3.79 -14.51 -9.58
N CYS A 59 3.20 -14.88 -8.44
CA CYS A 59 3.43 -16.15 -7.78
C CYS A 59 2.77 -17.30 -8.58
N ARG A 60 3.54 -18.35 -8.89
CA ARG A 60 3.00 -19.60 -9.45
C ARG A 60 2.17 -20.38 -8.43
N HIS A 61 2.58 -20.31 -7.16
CA HIS A 61 1.92 -20.96 -6.03
C HIS A 61 1.69 -19.94 -4.91
N VAL A 62 0.53 -20.03 -4.24
CA VAL A 62 0.20 -19.15 -3.10
C VAL A 62 1.15 -19.31 -1.92
N GLU A 63 1.88 -20.41 -1.85
CA GLU A 63 2.87 -20.70 -0.80
C GLU A 63 4.12 -19.84 -0.91
N ASP A 64 4.41 -19.33 -2.10
CA ASP A 64 5.49 -18.38 -2.38
C ASP A 64 5.13 -16.94 -1.97
N LEU A 65 3.88 -16.70 -1.57
CA LEU A 65 3.41 -15.37 -1.19
C LEU A 65 3.94 -14.98 0.20
N GLU A 66 5.03 -14.22 0.20
CA GLU A 66 5.65 -13.69 1.41
C GLU A 66 6.05 -12.21 1.30
N VAL A 67 6.19 -11.54 2.44
CA VAL A 67 6.68 -10.17 2.48
C VAL A 67 8.21 -10.18 2.65
N ASN A 68 8.92 -10.26 1.53
CA ASN A 68 10.38 -10.13 1.48
C ASN A 68 10.83 -8.71 1.10
N GLU A 69 12.14 -8.48 1.08
CA GLU A 69 12.74 -7.17 0.76
C GLU A 69 12.39 -6.68 -0.65
N ASN A 70 12.28 -7.59 -1.63
CA ASN A 70 11.85 -7.24 -2.98
C ASN A 70 10.41 -6.73 -3.00
N VAL A 71 9.49 -7.44 -2.33
CA VAL A 71 8.08 -7.01 -2.21
C VAL A 71 7.98 -5.68 -1.45
N LYS A 72 8.75 -5.49 -0.37
CA LYS A 72 8.79 -4.23 0.38
C LYS A 72 9.31 -3.06 -0.48
N SER A 73 10.35 -3.29 -1.28
CA SER A 73 10.90 -2.28 -2.19
C SER A 73 9.87 -1.87 -3.25
N LYS A 74 9.26 -2.86 -3.92
CA LYS A 74 8.17 -2.66 -4.89
C LYS A 74 6.97 -1.94 -4.27
N ALA A 75 6.55 -2.35 -3.07
CA ALA A 75 5.43 -1.74 -2.37
C ALA A 75 5.72 -0.27 -2.05
N LYS A 76 6.93 0.06 -1.57
CA LYS A 76 7.34 1.43 -1.28
C LYS A 76 7.34 2.32 -2.51
N ASP A 77 7.93 1.85 -3.61
CA ASP A 77 7.92 2.58 -4.89
C ASP A 77 6.49 2.76 -5.41
N TYR A 78 5.67 1.71 -5.32
CA TYR A 78 4.26 1.75 -5.70
C TYR A 78 3.47 2.77 -4.86
N VAL A 79 3.63 2.80 -3.53
CA VAL A 79 3.00 3.81 -2.67
C VAL A 79 3.46 5.21 -3.08
N LYS A 80 4.77 5.43 -3.29
CA LYS A 80 5.30 6.74 -3.67
C LYS A 80 4.72 7.21 -5.01
N LYS A 81 4.70 6.35 -6.03
CA LYS A 81 4.11 6.64 -7.33
C LYS A 81 2.61 6.89 -7.24
N TYR A 82 1.90 6.07 -6.46
CA TYR A 82 0.46 6.23 -6.25
C TYR A 82 0.14 7.57 -5.60
N MET A 83 0.79 7.89 -4.49
CA MET A 83 0.62 9.15 -3.78
C MET A 83 1.06 10.36 -4.62
N GLY A 84 2.05 10.17 -5.50
CA GLY A 84 2.51 11.21 -6.42
C GLY A 84 1.59 11.52 -7.60
N LYS A 85 0.56 10.72 -7.84
CA LYS A 85 -0.51 11.06 -8.78
C LYS A 85 -1.51 12.07 -8.19
N PHE A 86 -1.51 12.24 -6.88
CA PHE A 86 -2.33 13.25 -6.22
C PHE A 86 -1.58 14.58 -6.18
N GLY A 87 -2.33 15.69 -6.19
CA GLY A 87 -1.79 17.03 -6.03
C GLY A 87 -1.24 17.27 -4.62
N SER A 88 -1.33 18.49 -4.11
CA SER A 88 -0.79 18.80 -2.77
C SER A 88 -1.43 17.96 -1.65
N VAL A 89 -2.71 17.67 -1.77
CA VAL A 89 -3.51 16.91 -0.79
C VAL A 89 -4.12 15.67 -1.44
N TYR A 90 -4.19 14.56 -0.70
CA TYR A 90 -4.89 13.36 -1.12
C TYR A 90 -6.40 13.62 -1.21
N SER A 91 -7.01 13.20 -2.33
CA SER A 91 -8.47 13.21 -2.49
C SER A 91 -8.95 11.84 -2.97
N LYS A 92 -9.91 11.26 -2.24
CA LYS A 92 -10.48 9.94 -2.55
C LYS A 92 -11.19 9.90 -3.91
N THR A 93 -11.82 11.00 -4.33
CA THR A 93 -12.52 11.10 -5.62
C THR A 93 -11.56 11.15 -6.82
N GLY A 94 -10.35 11.66 -6.62
CA GLY A 94 -9.30 11.69 -7.63
C GLY A 94 -8.42 10.43 -7.64
N SER A 95 -8.82 9.36 -6.95
CA SER A 95 -7.97 8.17 -6.87
C SER A 95 -7.95 7.47 -8.23
N PRO A 96 -6.80 7.45 -8.93
CA PRO A 96 -6.73 6.89 -10.27
C PRO A 96 -7.06 5.40 -10.20
N ASP A 97 -7.88 4.93 -11.13
CA ASP A 97 -8.08 3.51 -11.36
C ASP A 97 -6.69 2.87 -11.59
N ILE A 98 -6.36 1.87 -10.77
CA ILE A 98 -5.08 1.14 -10.81
C ILE A 98 -5.26 -0.19 -11.51
#